data_AF-A0A975Y8Q5-F1
#
_entry.id   AF-A0A975Y8Q5-F1
#
_cell.length_a   1.000
_cell.length_b   1.000
_cell.length_c   1.000
_cell.angle_alpha   90.00
_cell.angle_beta   90.00
_cell.angle_gamma   90.00
#
_symmetry.space_group_name_H-M   'P 1'
#
loop_
_entity.id
_entity.type
_entity.pdbx_description
1 polymer ?
#
loop_
_entity_poly.entity_id
_entity_poly.type
_entity_poly.pdbx_seq_one_letter_code
_entity_poly.pdbx_strand_id
1 'polypeptide(L)'
;MYEHEEATRALWNEEPGDIVWVRGGDYIKGWREAQDAADVWNSALTEAGLEDPRAVASTGGEGEPVVRFRGSPVGARRAAWLLRLGAGTVSAR
;
A
#
# COMPACT_ATOMS: atom_id res chain seq x y z
N MET A 1 28.80 -14.35 6.23
CA MET A 1 28.23 -13.73 5.02
C MET A 1 26.82 -14.29 4.82
N TYR A 2 25.87 -13.79 5.62
CA TYR A 2 24.43 -13.99 5.47
C TYR A 2 23.79 -12.77 6.16
N GLU A 3 23.96 -11.60 5.55
CA GLU A 3 23.38 -10.32 6.02
C GLU A 3 22.29 -9.88 5.04
N HIS A 4 21.31 -10.77 4.77
CA HIS A 4 20.21 -10.45 3.86
C HIS A 4 18.81 -10.76 4.42
N GLU A 5 18.70 -11.39 5.59
CA GLU A 5 17.41 -11.73 6.21
C GLU A 5 16.86 -10.67 7.17
N GLU A 6 17.69 -9.76 7.70
CA GLU A 6 17.21 -8.76 8.67
C GLU A 6 16.56 -7.53 8.00
N ALA A 7 16.92 -7.22 6.75
CA ALA A 7 16.37 -6.07 6.04
C ALA A 7 14.91 -6.26 5.58
N THR A 8 14.45 -7.52 5.43
CA THR A 8 13.06 -7.83 5.08
C THR A 8 12.13 -7.93 6.29
N ARG A 9 12.69 -8.10 7.50
CA ARG A 9 11.92 -8.23 8.75
C ARG A 9 11.49 -6.88 9.34
N ALA A 10 12.22 -5.81 9.05
CA ALA A 10 11.95 -4.49 9.62
C ALA A 10 10.87 -3.68 8.89
N LEU A 11 10.48 -4.04 7.66
CA LEU A 11 9.45 -3.32 6.88
C LEU A 11 8.01 -3.81 7.15
N TRP A 12 7.83 -4.84 7.99
CA TRP A 12 6.54 -5.45 8.33
C TRP A 12 6.27 -5.53 9.84
N ASN A 13 7.08 -4.86 10.67
CA ASN A 13 6.83 -4.76 12.11
C ASN A 13 5.89 -3.57 12.40
N GLU A 14 4.69 -3.61 11.84
CA GLU A 14 3.57 -3.22 12.69
C GLU A 14 3.50 -4.35 13.72
N GLU A 15 3.76 -4.07 15.00
CA GLU A 15 3.35 -5.00 16.06
C GLU A 15 1.91 -5.39 15.72
N PRO A 16 1.54 -6.69 15.72
CA PRO A 16 0.16 -7.07 15.46
C PRO A 16 -0.67 -6.40 16.55
N GLY A 17 -1.19 -5.21 16.25
CA GLY A 17 -2.28 -4.60 16.98
C GLY A 17 -3.33 -5.68 17.01
N ASP A 18 -3.75 -6.04 18.21
CA ASP A 18 -4.72 -7.10 18.44
C ASP A 18 -5.86 -6.91 17.45
N ILE A 19 -5.93 -7.74 16.40
CA ILE A 19 -6.96 -7.59 15.37
C ILE A 19 -8.29 -7.86 16.09
N VAL A 20 -8.99 -6.79 16.45
CA VAL A 20 -10.26 -6.89 17.17
C VAL A 20 -11.31 -7.31 16.15
N TRP A 21 -11.61 -8.61 16.12
CA TRP A 21 -12.72 -9.13 15.35
C TRP A 21 -14.05 -8.61 15.91
N VAL A 22 -14.54 -7.50 15.36
CA VAL A 22 -15.89 -6.99 15.59
C VAL A 22 -16.90 -7.91 14.91
N ARG A 23 -17.75 -8.55 15.70
CA ARG A 23 -18.83 -9.42 15.20
C ARG A 23 -19.84 -8.58 14.40
N GLY A 24 -20.09 -8.96 13.15
CA GLY A 24 -21.00 -8.26 12.24
C GLY A 24 -20.31 -7.26 11.29
N GLY A 25 -18.99 -7.10 11.37
CA GLY A 25 -18.22 -6.34 10.38
C GLY A 25 -18.20 -7.04 9.01
N ASP A 26 -18.46 -6.28 7.95
CA ASP A 26 -18.34 -6.78 6.58
C ASP A 26 -16.89 -6.64 6.08
N TYR A 27 -16.02 -7.47 6.65
CA TYR A 27 -14.58 -7.49 6.33
C TYR A 27 -14.32 -7.87 4.86
N ILE A 28 -15.25 -8.61 4.23
CA ILE A 28 -15.15 -8.98 2.81
C ILE A 28 -15.36 -7.75 1.93
N LYS A 29 -16.37 -6.93 2.24
CA LYS A 29 -16.60 -5.67 1.52
C LYS A 29 -15.44 -4.70 1.72
N GLY A 30 -14.95 -4.54 2.95
CA GLY A 30 -13.79 -3.69 3.21
C GLY A 30 -12.54 -4.15 2.45
N TRP A 31 -12.23 -5.45 2.49
CA TRP A 31 -11.09 -5.99 1.74
C TRP A 31 -11.22 -5.80 0.22
N ARG A 32 -12.43 -6.00 -0.33
CA ARG A 32 -12.70 -5.73 -1.76
C ARG A 32 -12.48 -4.27 -2.13
N GLU A 33 -12.92 -3.34 -1.30
CA GLU A 33 -12.70 -1.91 -1.52
C GLU A 33 -11.20 -1.56 -1.53
N ALA A 34 -10.41 -2.12 -0.61
CA ALA A 34 -8.95 -1.97 -0.64
C ALA A 34 -8.32 -2.63 -1.88
N GLN A 35 -8.85 -3.76 -2.35
CA GLN A 35 -8.37 -4.44 -3.55
C GLN A 35 -8.62 -3.62 -4.80
N ASP A 36 -9.85 -3.10 -4.97
CA ASP A 36 -10.20 -2.24 -6.09
C ASP A 36 -9.33 -0.97 -6.11
N ALA A 37 -9.11 -0.36 -4.93
CA ALA A 37 -8.23 0.80 -4.80
C ALA A 37 -6.76 0.48 -5.14
N ALA A 38 -6.25 -0.69 -4.73
CA ALA A 38 -4.92 -1.15 -5.08
C ALA A 38 -4.77 -1.39 -6.59
N ASP A 39 -5.79 -1.95 -7.23
CA ASP A 39 -5.78 -2.20 -8.67
C ASP A 39 -5.78 -0.91 -9.49
N VAL A 40 -6.53 0.12 -9.06
CA VAL A 40 -6.47 1.47 -9.66
C VAL A 40 -5.06 2.05 -9.57
N TRP A 41 -4.41 1.95 -8.40
CA TRP A 41 -3.04 2.40 -8.23
C TRP A 41 -2.06 1.65 -9.14
N ASN A 42 -2.18 0.32 -9.22
CA ASN A 42 -1.30 -0.51 -10.04
C ASN A 42 -1.46 -0.21 -11.53
N SER A 43 -2.68 0.04 -12.00
CA SER A 43 -2.93 0.48 -13.38
C SER A 43 -2.29 1.83 -13.65
N ALA A 44 -2.49 2.83 -12.79
CA ALA A 44 -1.89 4.17 -12.96
C ALA A 44 -0.35 4.13 -12.96
N LEU A 45 0.26 3.32 -12.10
CA LEU A 45 1.71 3.11 -12.08
C LEU A 45 2.19 2.46 -13.39
N THR A 46 1.46 1.45 -13.89
CA THR A 46 1.75 0.78 -15.16
C THR A 46 1.65 1.76 -16.34
N GLU A 47 0.60 2.57 -16.39
CA GLU A 47 0.42 3.62 -17.41
C GLU A 47 1.54 4.66 -17.37
N ALA A 48 2.08 4.95 -16.18
CA ALA A 48 3.24 5.82 -16.00
C ALA A 48 4.60 5.13 -16.25
N GLY A 49 4.61 3.86 -16.68
CA GLY A 49 5.82 3.09 -16.97
C GLY A 49 6.58 2.61 -15.72
N LEU A 50 5.89 2.55 -14.57
CA LEU A 50 6.43 2.01 -13.33
C LEU A 50 5.83 0.64 -13.01
N GLU A 51 6.69 -0.37 -12.94
CA GLU A 51 6.36 -1.70 -12.42
C GLU A 51 6.61 -1.83 -10.90
N ASP A 52 7.33 -0.86 -10.33
CA ASP A 52 7.72 -0.74 -8.92
C ASP A 52 7.56 0.73 -8.47
N PRO A 53 6.85 1.03 -7.35
CA PRO A 53 6.26 0.09 -6.37
C PRO A 53 4.95 -0.55 -6.86
N ARG A 54 4.44 -1.53 -6.10
CA ARG A 54 3.10 -2.11 -6.25
C ARG A 54 2.22 -1.75 -5.06
N ALA A 55 0.94 -1.50 -5.31
CA ALA A 55 -0.08 -1.37 -4.28
C ALA A 55 -0.73 -2.73 -3.98
N VAL A 56 -1.00 -3.01 -2.72
CA VAL A 56 -1.68 -4.24 -2.27
C VAL A 56 -2.76 -3.91 -1.24
N ALA A 57 -3.89 -4.60 -1.31
CA ALA A 57 -4.87 -4.59 -0.24
C ALA A 57 -4.29 -5.25 1.01
N SER A 58 -4.60 -4.67 2.16
CA SER A 58 -4.17 -5.16 3.45
C SER A 58 -5.20 -4.83 4.52
N THR A 59 -4.98 -5.42 5.69
CA THR A 59 -5.75 -5.11 6.90
C THR A 59 -4.84 -4.34 7.85
N GLY A 60 -5.32 -3.21 8.34
CA GLY A 60 -4.67 -2.39 9.36
C GLY A 60 -4.78 -3.00 10.75
N GLY A 61 -4.13 -2.36 11.74
CA GLY A 61 -4.08 -2.85 13.12
C GLY A 61 -5.46 -2.91 13.80
N GLU A 62 -6.41 -2.07 13.37
CA GLU A 62 -7.77 -2.02 13.92
C GLU A 62 -8.76 -2.84 13.08
N GLY A 63 -8.27 -3.65 12.12
CA GLY A 63 -9.10 -4.44 11.23
C GLY A 63 -9.68 -3.67 10.04
N GLU A 64 -9.29 -2.41 9.86
CA GLU A 64 -9.73 -1.55 8.76
C GLU A 64 -9.05 -1.93 7.44
N PRO A 65 -9.74 -1.77 6.29
CA PRO A 65 -9.14 -2.01 4.99
C PRO A 65 -8.15 -0.90 4.65
N VAL A 66 -6.92 -1.27 4.29
CA VAL A 66 -5.85 -0.32 3.92
C VAL A 66 -5.18 -0.74 2.63
N VAL A 67 -4.57 0.21 1.92
CA VAL A 67 -3.70 -0.06 0.77
C VAL A 67 -2.26 0.18 1.18
N ARG A 68 -1.40 -0.84 1.06
CA ARG A 68 0.04 -0.74 1.35
C ARG A 68 0.84 -0.72 0.04
N PHE A 69 1.92 0.05 0.00
CA PHE A 69 2.85 0.07 -1.11
C PHE A 69 4.09 -0.76 -0.79
N ARG A 70 4.44 -1.68 -1.68
CA ARG A 70 5.67 -2.47 -1.59
C ARG A 70 6.53 -2.19 -2.80
N GLY A 71 7.78 -1.80 -2.57
CA GLY A 71 8.72 -1.60 -3.66
C GLY A 71 10.12 -1.23 -3.22
N SER A 72 11.02 -1.09 -4.19
CA SER A 72 12.38 -0.63 -3.92
C SER A 72 12.38 0.86 -3.51
N PRO A 73 13.39 1.32 -2.75
CA PRO A 73 13.52 2.75 -2.44
C PRO A 73 13.59 3.64 -3.70
N VAL A 74 14.14 3.13 -4.80
CA VAL A 74 14.21 3.85 -6.07
C VAL A 74 12.83 3.95 -6.73
N GLY A 75 12.08 2.85 -6.81
CA GLY A 75 10.71 2.85 -7.31
C GLY A 75 9.81 3.78 -6.52
N ALA A 76 9.85 3.70 -5.19
CA ALA A 76 9.08 4.59 -4.31
C ALA A 76 9.38 6.08 -4.55
N ARG A 77 10.65 6.45 -4.75
CA ARG A 77 11.05 7.82 -5.08
C ARG A 77 10.56 8.26 -6.47
N ARG A 78 10.59 7.37 -7.46
CA ARG A 78 10.07 7.64 -8.81
C ARG A 78 8.56 7.87 -8.80
N ALA A 79 7.81 7.02 -8.11
CA ALA A 79 6.37 7.19 -7.92
C ALA A 79 6.05 8.53 -7.24
N ALA A 80 6.77 8.87 -6.17
CA ALA A 80 6.61 10.16 -5.49
C ALA A 80 6.96 11.36 -6.40
N TRP A 81 7.94 11.21 -7.30
CA TRP A 81 8.27 12.25 -8.28
C TRP A 81 7.15 12.46 -9.30
N LEU A 82 6.56 11.39 -9.85
CA LEU A 82 5.43 11.47 -10.78
C LEU A 82 4.20 12.13 -10.13
N LEU A 83 3.89 11.76 -8.89
CA LEU A 83 2.79 12.38 -8.15
C LEU A 83 3.00 13.89 -7.99
N ARG A 84 4.23 14.34 -7.71
CA ARG A 84 4.55 15.77 -7.60
C ARG A 84 4.39 16.51 -8.93
N LEU A 85 4.68 15.87 -10.06
CA LEU A 85 4.46 16.47 -11.38
C LEU A 85 2.97 16.64 -11.68
N GLY A 86 2.14 15.66 -11.29
CA GLY A 86 0.69 15.71 -11.46
C GLY A 86 -0.05 16.58 -10.44
N ALA A 87 0.56 16.87 -9.29
CA ALA A 87 -0.04 17.60 -8.17
C ALA A 87 -0.34 19.09 -8.45
N GLY A 88 -0.08 19.59 -9.66
CA GLY A 88 -0.32 20.98 -10.04
C GLY A 88 -1.77 21.48 -9.91
N THR A 89 -2.76 20.63 -9.58
CA THR A 89 -4.17 21.05 -9.51
C THR A 89 -5.08 20.25 -8.56
N VAL A 90 -4.58 19.61 -7.50
CA VAL A 90 -5.45 18.92 -6.53
C VAL A 90 -5.31 19.55 -5.15
N SER A 91 -6.09 20.61 -4.92
CA SER A 91 -6.46 21.00 -3.55
C SER A 91 -7.42 19.94 -3.04
N ALA A 92 -6.98 19.15 -2.06
CA ALA A 92 -7.87 18.25 -1.32
C ALA A 92 -9.07 19.05 -0.79
N ARG A 93 -10.28 18.58 -1.06
CA ARG A 93 -11.51 18.98 -0.36
C ARG A 93 -11.82 17.93 0.68
#